data_AF-B2FHN9-F1
#
_entry.id   AF-B2FHN9-F1
#
_cell.length_a   1.000
_cell.length_b   1.000
_cell.length_c   1.000
_cell.angle_alpha   90.00
_cell.angle_beta   90.00
_cell.angle_gamma   90.00
#
_symmetry.space_group_name_H-M   'P 1'
#
loop_
_entity.id
_entity.type
_entity.pdbx_description
1 polymer ?
#
loop_
_entity_poly.entity_id
_entity_poly.type
_entity_poly.pdbx_seq_one_letter_code
_entity_poly.pdbx_strand_id
1 'polypeptide(L)'
;MKTTRLLAIALTTATAFAAAPAFADPPHHARGNGPPPHAGGPHNREAPPPGWQKKAWRRGDRLPWAEVDRRYWVNDYARNDLREPGRDRRWVRQSDNEYLLVEIATGLIVDALHR
;
A
#
# COMPACT_ATOMS: atom_id res chain seq x y z
N MET A 1 48.66 7.34 -60.36
CA MET A 1 49.79 7.17 -59.43
C MET A 1 49.25 6.81 -58.06
N LYS A 2 49.77 5.71 -57.49
CA LYS A 2 49.86 5.35 -56.06
C LYS A 2 48.58 5.11 -55.23
N THR A 3 48.21 3.82 -55.19
CA THR A 3 47.94 2.97 -54.01
C THR A 3 47.90 3.62 -52.62
N THR A 4 46.91 3.23 -51.80
CA THR A 4 47.10 2.57 -50.49
C THR A 4 45.80 1.84 -50.09
N ARG A 5 45.93 0.55 -49.78
CA ARG A 5 44.90 -0.30 -49.16
C ARG A 5 44.79 0.08 -47.68
N LEU A 6 43.63 -0.11 -47.05
CA LEU A 6 43.54 -0.88 -45.81
C LEU A 6 42.08 -1.26 -45.52
N LEU A 7 41.97 -2.51 -45.12
CA LEU A 7 40.78 -3.28 -44.82
C LEU A 7 40.33 -2.95 -43.38
N ALA A 8 39.03 -2.70 -43.16
CA ALA A 8 38.45 -2.74 -41.82
C ALA A 8 37.04 -3.32 -41.91
N ILE A 9 36.97 -4.63 -41.73
CA ILE A 9 35.73 -5.40 -41.55
C ILE A 9 35.30 -5.17 -40.10
N ALA A 10 34.17 -4.50 -39.90
CA ALA A 10 33.53 -4.42 -38.59
C ALA A 10 32.27 -5.30 -38.61
N LEU A 11 32.42 -6.54 -38.13
CA LEU A 11 31.32 -7.43 -37.78
C LEU A 11 30.68 -6.91 -36.49
N THR A 12 29.47 -6.37 -36.56
CA THR A 12 28.62 -6.16 -35.37
C THR A 12 27.64 -7.32 -35.26
N THR A 13 28.02 -8.34 -34.49
CA THR A 13 27.16 -9.44 -34.07
C THR A 13 26.19 -8.93 -32.99
N ALA A 14 24.90 -8.83 -33.33
CA ALA A 14 23.84 -8.59 -32.36
C ALA A 14 23.45 -9.92 -31.69
N THR A 15 24.00 -10.20 -30.52
CA THR A 15 23.61 -11.35 -29.70
C THR A 15 22.37 -10.99 -28.89
N ALA A 16 21.18 -11.39 -29.36
CA ALA A 16 19.97 -11.31 -28.55
C ALA A 16 19.97 -12.47 -27.54
N PHE A 17 20.25 -12.15 -26.27
CA PHE A 17 20.14 -13.12 -25.17
C PHE A 17 18.66 -13.21 -24.77
N ALA A 18 17.94 -14.21 -25.28
CA ALA A 18 16.61 -14.55 -24.82
C ALA A 18 16.73 -15.32 -23.50
N ALA A 19 16.46 -14.65 -22.38
CA ALA A 19 16.30 -15.32 -21.10
C ALA A 19 14.91 -15.99 -21.06
N ALA A 20 14.87 -17.31 -21.25
CA ALA A 20 13.69 -18.11 -20.94
C ALA A 20 13.57 -18.25 -19.41
N PRO A 21 12.40 -18.01 -18.79
CA PRO A 21 12.20 -18.44 -17.41
C PRO A 21 12.18 -19.96 -17.39
N ALA A 22 13.19 -20.57 -16.78
CA ALA A 22 13.09 -21.96 -16.34
C ALA A 22 12.05 -21.98 -15.22
N PHE A 23 10.87 -22.53 -15.50
CA PHE A 23 9.94 -22.95 -14.46
C PHE A 23 10.62 -24.10 -13.72
N ALA A 24 11.28 -23.79 -12.61
CA ALA A 24 11.74 -24.81 -11.69
C ALA A 24 10.52 -25.42 -11.02
N ASP A 25 10.28 -26.69 -11.32
CA ASP A 25 9.33 -27.55 -10.62
C ASP A 25 9.84 -27.75 -9.18
N PRO A 26 9.09 -27.41 -8.12
CA PRO A 26 9.55 -27.61 -6.75
C PRO A 26 9.61 -29.11 -6.41
N PRO A 27 10.70 -29.61 -5.81
CA PRO A 27 10.85 -31.04 -5.51
C PRO A 27 9.80 -31.51 -4.50
N HIS A 28 9.20 -32.65 -4.78
CA HIS A 28 8.40 -33.43 -3.85
C HIS A 28 9.30 -34.36 -3.01
N HIS A 29 8.77 -34.80 -1.85
CA HIS A 29 9.39 -35.60 -0.78
C HIS A 29 10.20 -34.76 0.25
N ALA A 30 9.93 -34.70 1.55
CA ALA A 30 9.36 -35.69 2.47
C ALA A 30 8.68 -35.07 3.70
N ARG A 31 7.67 -35.80 4.19
CA ARG A 31 6.93 -35.71 5.46
C ARG A 31 7.69 -35.04 6.63
N GLY A 32 7.20 -33.88 7.07
CA GLY A 32 7.53 -33.25 8.34
C GLY A 32 6.26 -32.75 9.02
N ASN A 33 5.99 -33.27 10.22
CA ASN A 33 4.79 -33.03 11.01
C ASN A 33 4.56 -31.54 11.33
N GLY A 34 3.45 -30.99 10.87
CA GLY A 34 2.71 -29.89 11.50
C GLY A 34 3.43 -28.55 11.68
N PRO A 35 2.69 -27.45 11.85
CA PRO A 35 3.27 -26.18 12.26
C PRO A 35 3.89 -26.33 13.67
N PRO A 36 5.07 -25.72 13.92
CA PRO A 36 5.75 -25.86 15.21
C PRO A 36 4.89 -25.31 16.37
N PRO A 37 4.79 -26.04 17.50
CA PRO A 37 4.14 -25.54 18.70
C PRO A 37 5.02 -24.48 19.38
N HIS A 38 4.50 -23.26 19.48
CA HIS A 38 4.91 -22.19 20.40
C HIS A 38 6.41 -21.87 20.53
N ALA A 39 6.94 -21.03 19.62
CA ALA A 39 8.13 -20.23 19.90
C ALA A 39 7.69 -18.92 20.59
N GLY A 40 7.89 -18.87 21.91
CA GLY A 40 7.47 -17.76 22.77
C GLY A 40 8.17 -16.43 22.46
N GLY A 41 7.36 -15.42 22.12
CA GLY A 41 7.61 -14.01 22.42
C GLY A 41 6.50 -13.55 23.38
N PRO A 42 6.70 -12.47 24.17
CA PRO A 42 5.72 -12.06 25.17
C PRO A 42 4.35 -11.89 24.50
N HIS A 43 3.36 -12.57 25.07
CA HIS A 43 1.96 -12.37 24.75
C HIS A 43 1.61 -10.93 25.17
N ASN A 44 1.91 -9.96 24.31
CA ASN A 44 1.37 -8.62 24.41
C ASN A 44 -0.13 -8.75 24.17
N ARG A 45 -0.87 -8.89 25.27
CA ARG A 45 -2.33 -8.76 25.28
C ARG A 45 -2.78 -7.36 24.86
N GLU A 46 -1.85 -6.44 24.63
CA GLU A 46 -2.06 -5.11 24.06
C GLU A 46 -1.87 -5.00 22.53
N ALA A 47 -1.64 -6.08 21.77
CA ALA A 47 -1.65 -5.97 20.31
C ALA A 47 -3.07 -5.53 19.86
N PRO A 48 -3.24 -4.32 19.28
CA PRO A 48 -4.56 -3.88 18.84
C PRO A 48 -5.09 -4.89 17.83
N PRO A 49 -6.41 -5.15 17.81
CA PRO A 49 -7.02 -6.05 16.84
C PRO A 49 -6.49 -5.76 15.42
N PRO A 50 -6.21 -6.76 14.58
CA PRO A 50 -5.80 -6.52 13.20
C PRO A 50 -6.88 -5.67 12.50
N GLY A 51 -6.56 -4.40 12.23
CA GLY A 51 -7.50 -3.34 11.85
C GLY A 51 -7.40 -2.06 12.70
N TRP A 52 -6.75 -2.14 13.88
CA TRP A 52 -6.50 -1.05 14.83
C TRP A 52 -5.02 -0.67 14.93
N GLN A 53 -4.19 -1.08 13.96
CA GLN A 53 -2.92 -0.38 13.82
C GLN A 53 -3.27 1.08 13.51
N LYS A 54 -2.85 2.00 14.38
CA LYS A 54 -2.99 3.45 14.18
C LYS A 54 -2.29 3.82 12.88
N LYS A 55 -2.99 3.64 11.77
CA LYS A 55 -2.49 3.97 10.45
C LYS A 55 -2.47 5.48 10.43
N ALA A 56 -1.27 6.04 10.27
CA ALA A 56 -1.11 7.47 10.12
C ALA A 56 -1.67 7.85 8.75
N TRP A 57 -2.93 8.26 8.71
CA TRP A 57 -3.63 8.62 7.48
C TRP A 57 -3.10 9.93 6.93
N ARG A 58 -2.89 9.97 5.62
CA ARG A 58 -2.37 11.16 4.94
C ARG A 58 -3.28 11.55 3.78
N ARG A 59 -3.18 12.82 3.38
CA ARG A 59 -3.80 13.28 2.13
C ARG A 59 -3.32 12.43 0.97
N GLY A 60 -4.25 11.98 0.13
CA GLY A 60 -3.99 11.11 -1.03
C GLY A 60 -4.13 9.63 -0.72
N ASP A 61 -4.13 9.23 0.56
CA ASP A 61 -4.46 7.85 0.93
C ASP A 61 -5.95 7.56 0.65
N ARG A 62 -6.27 6.28 0.53
CA ARG A 62 -7.66 5.82 0.43
C ARG A 62 -8.10 5.14 1.71
N LEU A 63 -9.19 5.64 2.27
CA LEU A 63 -9.87 5.03 3.38
C LEU A 63 -10.72 3.85 2.87
N PRO A 64 -10.52 2.62 3.39
CA PRO A 64 -11.35 1.47 3.03
C PRO A 64 -12.82 1.75 3.33
N TRP A 65 -13.74 1.27 2.49
CA TRP A 65 -15.18 1.54 2.68
C TRP A 65 -15.74 1.11 4.04
N ALA A 66 -15.14 0.10 4.69
CA ALA A 66 -15.51 -0.32 6.05
C ALA A 66 -15.26 0.75 7.14
N GLU A 67 -14.31 1.66 6.87
CA GLU A 67 -13.95 2.80 7.73
C GLU A 67 -14.62 4.11 7.28
N VAL A 68 -15.10 4.18 6.03
CA VAL A 68 -15.96 5.28 5.51
C VAL A 68 -17.43 5.12 5.97
N ASP A 69 -17.72 4.14 6.83
CA ASP A 69 -19.06 3.86 7.32
C ASP A 69 -19.69 5.08 8.03
N ARG A 70 -21.01 5.23 7.88
CA ARG A 70 -21.78 6.35 8.45
C ARG A 70 -21.62 6.48 9.96
N ARG A 71 -21.33 5.40 10.68
CA ARG A 71 -21.07 5.41 12.12
C ARG A 71 -19.87 6.29 12.53
N TYR A 72 -18.94 6.53 11.61
CA TYR A 72 -17.76 7.36 11.84
C TYR A 72 -17.90 8.77 11.25
N TRP A 73 -19.05 9.07 10.64
CA TRP A 73 -19.27 10.40 10.09
C TRP A 73 -19.44 11.39 11.22
N VAL A 74 -18.66 12.46 11.14
CA VAL A 74 -18.91 13.64 11.95
C VAL A 74 -20.04 14.40 11.27
N ASN A 75 -21.07 14.78 12.02
CA ASN A 75 -22.12 15.69 11.55
C ASN A 75 -21.97 17.07 12.20
N ASP A 76 -21.48 17.11 13.44
CA ASP A 76 -21.30 18.34 14.22
C ASP A 76 -19.95 19.01 13.92
N TYR A 77 -19.75 19.49 12.69
CA TYR A 77 -18.47 20.09 12.25
C TYR A 77 -18.09 21.33 13.07
N ALA A 78 -19.05 22.22 13.30
CA ALA A 78 -18.84 23.48 14.03
C ALA A 78 -18.38 23.25 15.47
N ARG A 79 -18.86 22.17 16.10
CA ARG A 79 -18.47 21.81 17.47
C ARG A 79 -17.03 21.28 17.56
N ASN A 80 -16.50 20.79 16.45
CA ASN A 80 -15.14 20.22 16.35
C ASN A 80 -14.16 21.19 15.65
N ASP A 81 -14.54 22.46 15.45
CA ASP A 81 -13.75 23.45 14.73
C ASP A 81 -13.31 22.97 13.33
N LEU A 82 -14.20 22.20 12.69
CA LEU A 82 -14.03 21.69 11.34
C LEU A 82 -14.84 22.55 10.37
N ARG A 83 -14.26 22.80 9.19
CA ARG A 83 -14.98 23.42 8.09
C ARG A 83 -16.06 22.47 7.56
N GLU A 84 -17.20 23.02 7.16
CA GLU A 84 -18.26 22.27 6.50
C GLU A 84 -17.71 21.54 5.26
N PRO A 85 -17.91 20.22 5.15
CA PRO A 85 -17.44 19.47 4.00
C PRO A 85 -18.25 19.88 2.76
N GLY A 86 -17.57 20.02 1.62
CA GLY A 86 -18.25 20.24 0.35
C GLY A 86 -19.16 19.08 -0.04
N ARG A 87 -19.90 19.23 -1.15
CA ARG A 87 -20.68 18.14 -1.73
C ARG A 87 -19.79 16.92 -1.96
N ASP A 88 -20.35 15.75 -1.68
CA ASP A 88 -19.72 14.43 -1.85
C ASP A 88 -18.47 14.16 -0.98
N ARG A 89 -18.22 15.04 0.00
CA ARG A 89 -17.18 14.83 1.02
C ARG A 89 -17.79 14.69 2.40
N ARG A 90 -17.14 13.93 3.28
CA ARG A 90 -17.53 13.82 4.69
C ARG A 90 -16.30 13.82 5.58
N TRP A 91 -16.46 14.37 6.78
CA TRP A 91 -15.49 14.16 7.84
C TRP A 91 -15.72 12.79 8.47
N VAL A 92 -14.66 12.00 8.55
CA VAL A 92 -14.63 10.70 9.21
C VAL A 92 -13.69 10.79 10.40
N ARG A 93 -14.18 10.39 11.58
CA ARG A 93 -13.41 10.39 12.82
C ARG A 93 -12.76 9.02 13.04
N GLN A 94 -11.44 8.98 12.98
CA GLN A 94 -10.66 7.74 13.13
C GLN A 94 -10.20 7.50 14.56
N SER A 95 -9.91 8.58 15.27
CA SER A 95 -9.57 8.56 16.69
C SER A 95 -10.08 9.84 17.34
N ASP A 96 -9.79 10.03 18.62
CA ASP A 96 -10.37 11.17 19.34
C ASP A 96 -9.99 12.54 18.77
N ASN A 97 -8.81 12.58 18.17
CA ASN A 97 -8.12 13.78 17.73
C ASN A 97 -7.80 13.74 16.23
N GLU A 98 -8.27 12.74 15.49
CA GLU A 98 -7.96 12.56 14.07
C GLU A 98 -9.22 12.57 13.22
N TYR A 99 -9.29 13.58 12.36
CA TYR A 99 -10.41 13.85 11.45
C TYR A 99 -9.92 13.80 10.02
N LEU A 100 -10.55 12.97 9.20
CA LEU A 100 -10.23 12.83 7.78
C LEU A 100 -11.35 13.39 6.93
N LEU A 101 -11.03 14.28 6.01
CA LEU A 101 -11.96 14.72 4.98
C LEU A 101 -11.88 13.73 3.82
N VAL A 102 -12.92 12.95 3.63
CA VAL A 102 -12.95 11.87 2.64
C VAL A 102 -13.95 12.19 1.55
N GLU A 103 -13.58 11.95 0.29
CA GLU A 103 -14.51 11.94 -0.84
C GLU A 103 -15.22 10.57 -0.88
N ILE A 104 -16.54 10.58 -0.79
CA ILE A 104 -17.33 9.37 -0.49
C ILE A 104 -17.40 8.40 -1.67
N ALA A 105 -17.36 8.88 -2.92
CA ALA A 105 -17.42 8.01 -4.09
C ALA A 105 -16.17 7.13 -4.23
N THR A 106 -15.00 7.65 -3.86
CA THR A 106 -13.70 6.98 -4.05
C THR A 106 -13.01 6.54 -2.76
N GLY A 107 -13.43 7.05 -1.60
CA GLY A 107 -12.74 6.87 -0.33
C GLY A 107 -11.44 7.69 -0.24
N LEU A 108 -11.20 8.63 -1.14
CA LEU A 108 -9.97 9.42 -1.16
C LEU A 108 -9.93 10.42 0.00
N ILE A 109 -8.83 10.40 0.75
CA ILE A 109 -8.58 11.37 1.82
C ILE A 109 -8.07 12.67 1.18
N VAL A 110 -8.93 13.68 1.20
CA VAL A 110 -8.67 15.03 0.71
C VAL A 110 -7.87 15.83 1.75
N ASP A 111 -8.12 15.59 3.03
CA ASP A 111 -7.40 16.25 4.11
C ASP A 111 -7.37 15.40 5.38
N ALA A 112 -6.33 15.58 6.20
CA ALA A 112 -6.17 14.90 7.47
C ALA A 112 -5.80 15.94 8.54
N LEU A 113 -6.65 16.08 9.55
CA LEU A 113 -6.49 17.03 10.63
C LEU A 113 -6.25 16.30 11.95
N HIS A 114 -5.23 16.75 12.66
CA HIS A 114 -4.98 16.39 14.04
C HIS A 114 -5.36 17.58 14.94
N ARG A 115 -6.12 17.34 16.01
CA ARG A 115 -6.59 18.36 16.95
C ARG A 115 -6.22 18.02 18.38
#